data_AF-A0A217EE70-F1
#
_entry.id   AF-A0A217EE70-F1
#
_cell.length_a   1.000
_cell.length_b   1.000
_cell.length_c   1.000
_cell.angle_alpha   90.00
_cell.angle_beta   90.00
_cell.angle_gamma   90.00
#
_symmetry.space_group_name_H-M   'P 1'
#
loop_
_entity.id
_entity.type
_entity.pdbx_description
1 polymer ?
#
loop_
_entity_poly.entity_id
_entity_poly.type
_entity_poly.pdbx_seq_one_letter_code
_entity_poly.pdbx_strand_id
1 'polypeptide(L)' 'MDEKDYKHLTGKKIHKPKPRAKPLPKATNKYLETDELLTQQVLEHSICVIFEFKF' A
#
# COMPACT_ATOMS: atom_id res chain seq x y z
N MET A 1 -11.50 -5.13 24.40
CA MET A 1 -10.50 -5.08 25.47
C MET A 1 -10.29 -3.62 25.79
N ASP A 2 -10.63 -3.19 26.99
CA ASP A 2 -10.44 -1.81 27.38
C ASP A 2 -8.95 -1.48 27.46
N GLU A 3 -8.59 -0.21 27.23
CA GLU A 3 -7.17 0.21 27.22
C GLU A 3 -6.46 -0.12 28.54
N LYS A 4 -7.23 -0.08 29.63
CA LYS A 4 -6.79 -0.40 30.98
C LYS A 4 -6.41 -1.88 31.08
N ASP A 5 -7.23 -2.78 30.57
CA ASP A 5 -7.01 -4.23 30.64
C ASP A 5 -5.79 -4.65 29.81
N TYR A 6 -5.61 -4.08 28.61
CA TYR A 6 -4.43 -4.32 27.78
C TYR A 6 -3.15 -3.90 28.51
N LYS A 7 -3.15 -2.73 29.16
CA LYS A 7 -1.99 -2.23 29.90
C LYS A 7 -1.69 -3.08 31.12
N HIS A 8 -2.70 -3.53 31.86
CA HIS A 8 -2.52 -4.42 33.02
C HIS A 8 -1.94 -5.77 32.61
N LEU A 9 -2.40 -6.35 31.51
CA LEU A 9 -1.95 -7.67 31.06
C LEU A 9 -0.57 -7.64 30.40
N THR A 10 -0.26 -6.59 29.63
CA THR A 10 0.94 -6.55 28.77
C THR A 10 2.04 -5.61 29.27
N GLY A 11 1.74 -4.70 30.20
CA GLY A 11 2.65 -3.63 30.63
C GLY A 11 2.95 -2.57 29.55
N LYS A 12 2.40 -2.73 28.34
CA LYS A 12 2.65 -1.86 27.19
C LYS A 12 1.54 -0.82 27.06
N LYS A 13 1.91 0.37 26.57
CA LYS A 13 0.93 1.35 26.10
C LYS A 13 0.45 0.93 24.72
N ILE A 14 -0.84 1.11 24.46
CA ILE A 14 -1.41 0.90 23.13
C ILE A 14 -0.72 1.85 22.14
N HIS A 15 -0.36 1.33 20.98
CA HIS A 15 0.19 2.14 19.91
C HIS A 15 -0.89 3.11 19.39
N LYS A 16 -0.73 4.40 19.70
CA LYS A 16 -1.60 5.45 19.15
C LYS A 16 -1.04 5.86 17.78
N PRO A 17 -1.78 5.68 16.67
CA PRO A 17 -1.30 6.08 15.36
C PRO A 17 -1.11 7.59 15.33
N LYS A 18 0.05 8.04 14.86
CA LYS A 18 0.29 9.46 14.62
C LYS A 18 -0.48 9.89 13.38
N PRO A 19 -1.17 11.05 13.40
CA PRO A 19 -1.78 11.59 12.19
C PRO A 19 -0.68 11.89 11.16
N ARG A 20 -0.99 11.66 9.88
CA ARG A 20 -0.06 12.00 8.80
C ARG A 20 -0.09 13.51 8.58
N ALA A 21 1.07 14.12 8.33
CA ALA A 21 1.16 15.55 8.01
C ALA A 21 0.54 15.89 6.64
N LYS A 22 0.46 14.91 5.74
CA LYS A 22 -0.14 15.03 4.40
C LYS A 22 -1.07 13.83 4.16
N PRO A 23 -2.12 14.01 3.33
CA PRO A 23 -2.97 12.90 2.93
C PRO A 23 -2.17 11.83 2.18
N LEU A 24 -2.73 10.63 2.10
CA LEU A 24 -2.23 9.60 1.18
C LEU A 24 -2.14 10.20 -0.24
N PRO A 25 -1.05 9.95 -0.98
CA PRO A 25 -0.98 10.36 -2.37
C PRO A 25 -2.11 9.67 -3.13
N LYS A 26 -2.97 10.47 -3.78
CA LYS A 26 -4.00 9.93 -4.65
C LYS A 26 -3.34 9.50 -5.96
N ALA A 27 -3.84 8.43 -6.56
CA ALA A 27 -3.43 8.06 -7.91
C ALA A 27 -3.73 9.23 -8.85
N THR A 28 -2.69 9.73 -9.50
CA THR A 28 -2.77 10.73 -10.58
C THR A 28 -2.85 10.02 -11.92
N ASN A 29 -3.33 10.71 -12.97
CA ASN A 29 -3.38 10.17 -14.35
C ASN A 29 -2.03 9.65 -14.83
N LYS A 30 -0.94 10.17 -14.27
CA LYS A 30 0.43 9.67 -14.49
C LYS A 30 0.57 8.18 -14.23
N TYR A 31 -0.14 7.61 -13.24
CA TYR A 31 -0.08 6.18 -12.96
C TYR A 31 -0.75 5.32 -14.04
N LEU A 32 -1.84 5.84 -14.64
CA LEU A 32 -2.53 5.17 -15.76
C LEU A 32 -1.62 5.16 -17.00
N GLU A 33 -0.98 6.29 -17.30
CA GLU A 33 -0.01 6.41 -18.39
C GLU A 33 1.21 5.50 -18.18
N THR A 34 1.67 5.33 -16.93
CA THR A 34 2.80 4.43 -16.64
C THR A 34 2.45 2.96 -16.79
N ASP A 35 1.21 2.55 -16.52
CA ASP A 35 0.78 1.16 -16.68
C ASP A 35 0.73 0.77 -18.18
N GLU A 36 0.25 1.68 -19.04
CA GLU A 36 0.24 1.49 -20.49
C GLU A 36 1.66 1.38 -21.07
N LEU A 37 2.59 2.22 -20.61
CA LEU A 37 3.99 2.15 -21.03
C LEU A 37 4.70 0.88 -20.53
N LEU A 38 4.45 0.49 -19.28
CA LEU A 38 5.03 -0.72 -18.69
C LEU A 38 4.54 -1.98 -19.42
N THR A 39 3.25 -2.04 -19.75
CA THR A 39 2.67 -3.16 -20.51
C THR A 39 3.22 -3.24 -21.92
N GLN A 40 3.41 -2.11 -22.62
CA GLN A 40 4.07 -2.06 -23.94
C GLN A 40 5.51 -2.60 -23.88
N GLN A 41 6.30 -2.17 -22.89
CA GLN A 41 7.68 -2.63 -22.72
C GLN A 41 7.76 -4.13 -22.43
N VAL A 42 6.87 -4.65 -21.58
CA VAL A 42 6.80 -6.08 -21.25
C VAL A 42 6.46 -6.93 -22.49
N LEU A 43 5.50 -6.47 -23.29
CA LEU A 43 5.13 -7.12 -24.55
C LEU A 43 6.30 -7.12 -25.54
N GLU A 44 7.00 -6.00 -25.68
CA GLU A 44 8.14 -5.84 -26.58
C GLU A 44 9.31 -6.76 -26.19
N HIS A 45 9.57 -6.93 -24.89
CA HIS A 45 10.69 -7.74 -24.41
C HIS A 45 10.33 -9.22 -24.29
N SER A 46 9.11 -9.64 -24.65
CA SER A 46 8.63 -11.03 -24.59
C SER A 46 8.89 -11.71 -23.23
N ILE A 47 8.93 -10.92 -22.16
CA ILE A 47 9.10 -11.41 -20.80
C ILE A 47 7.73 -11.98 -20.39
N CYS A 48 7.63 -13.31 -20.29
CA CYS A 48 6.42 -13.96 -19.82
C CYS A 48 6.14 -13.54 -18.36
N VAL A 49 5.17 -12.65 -18.17
CA VAL A 49 4.75 -12.20 -16.85
C VAL A 49 3.64 -13.11 -16.34
N ILE A 50 3.97 -14.03 -15.43
CA ILE A 50 2.98 -14.75 -14.61
C ILE A 50 2.64 -13.83 -13.44
N PHE A 51 1.74 -12.87 -13.64
CA PHE A 51 1.34 -11.96 -12.56
C PHE A 51 -0.16 -11.72 -12.63
N GLU A 52 -0.92 -12.48 -11.85
CA GLU A 52 -2.32 -12.14 -11.58
C GLU A 52 -2.36 -11.01 -10.55
N PHE A 53 -2.54 -9.78 -11.04
CA PHE A 53 -2.84 -8.65 -10.17
C PHE A 53 -4.35 -8.63 -9.90
N LYS A 54 -4.75 -9.03 -8.70
CA LYS A 54 -6.15 -9.00 -8.27
C LYS A 54 -6.42 -7.66 -7.57
N PHE A 55 -7.22 -6.80 -8.21
CA PHE A 55 -7.70 -5.53 -7.65
C PHE A 55 -8.76 -5.76 -6.56
#